data_AF-A0A920SP42-F1
#
_entry.id   AF-A0A920SP42-F1
#
_cell.length_a   1.000
_cell.length_b   1.000
_cell.length_c   1.000
_cell.angle_alpha   90.00
_cell.angle_beta   90.00
_cell.angle_gamma   90.00
#
_symmetry.space_group_name_H-M   'P 1'
#
loop_
_entity.id
_entity.type
_entity.pdbx_description
1 polymer ?
#
loop_
_entity_poly.entity_id
_entity_poly.type
_entity_poly.pdbx_seq_one_letter_code
_entity_poly.pdbx_strand_id
1 'polypeptide(L)' 'MNDFNTIPDYGLSWLEASGDHSDIVLSTRVRLARNLQGHAFGARARVNDRQAVLAISKRFLHVPKI' A
#
# COMPACT_ATOMS: atom_id res chain seq x y z
N MET A 1 22.40 -22.25 -14.38
CA MET A 1 21.79 -20.93 -14.63
C MET A 1 20.40 -21.00 -14.04
N ASN A 2 20.13 -20.29 -12.94
CA ASN A 2 18.83 -20.38 -12.28
C ASN A 2 17.81 -19.59 -13.09
N ASP A 3 16.69 -20.22 -13.42
CA ASP A 3 15.57 -19.56 -14.10
C ASP A 3 14.69 -18.85 -13.06
N PHE A 4 14.96 -17.56 -12.90
CA PHE A 4 14.23 -16.69 -11.96
C PHE A 4 12.78 -16.42 -12.38
N ASN A 5 12.37 -16.79 -13.61
CA ASN A 5 10.98 -16.66 -14.06
C ASN A 5 10.03 -17.63 -13.34
N THR A 6 10.58 -18.61 -12.60
CA THR A 6 9.79 -19.56 -11.80
C THR A 6 9.37 -19.01 -10.44
N ILE A 7 9.91 -17.87 -10.01
CA ILE A 7 9.57 -17.24 -8.73
C ILE A 7 8.30 -16.40 -8.93
N PRO A 8 7.22 -16.65 -8.18
CA PRO A 8 6.03 -15.81 -8.24
C PRO A 8 6.36 -14.39 -7.78
N ASP A 9 5.98 -13.41 -8.59
CA ASP A 9 6.22 -11.98 -8.33
C ASP A 9 5.24 -11.38 -7.29
N TYR A 10 4.17 -12.10 -6.91
CA TYR A 10 3.16 -11.67 -5.92
C TYR A 10 2.54 -10.28 -6.19
N GLY A 11 2.57 -9.79 -7.44
CA GLY A 11 2.05 -8.47 -7.82
C GLY A 11 3.03 -7.32 -7.54
N LEU A 12 4.33 -7.62 -7.42
CA LEU A 12 5.40 -6.66 -7.20
C LEU A 12 6.15 -6.29 -8.48
N SER A 13 5.64 -6.65 -9.66
CA SER A 13 6.27 -6.37 -10.95
C SER A 13 6.53 -4.88 -11.17
N TRP A 14 5.70 -4.02 -10.61
CA TRP A 14 5.91 -2.57 -10.63
C TRP A 14 7.20 -2.12 -9.91
N LEU A 15 7.79 -2.97 -9.06
CA LEU A 15 9.04 -2.77 -8.31
C LEU A 15 10.24 -3.48 -9.00
N GLU A 16 10.25 -3.55 -10.33
CA GLU A 16 11.26 -4.26 -11.14
C GLU A 16 12.64 -3.56 -11.25
N ALA A 17 12.96 -2.61 -10.36
CA ALA A 17 14.25 -1.92 -10.30
C ALA A 17 14.70 -1.25 -11.63
N SER A 18 13.75 -0.68 -12.38
CA SER A 18 13.99 0.03 -13.65
C SER A 18 14.16 1.56 -13.50
N GLY A 19 14.20 2.06 -12.26
CA GLY A 19 14.35 3.50 -11.97
C GLY A 19 15.79 4.02 -12.06
N ASP A 20 15.94 5.34 -11.95
CA ASP A 20 17.26 5.99 -11.94
C ASP A 20 18.15 5.45 -10.81
N HIS A 21 19.42 5.18 -11.14
CA HIS A 21 20.43 4.65 -10.20
C HIS A 21 20.03 3.35 -9.50
N SER A 22 19.27 2.48 -10.16
CA SER A 22 18.79 1.21 -9.59
C SER A 22 19.90 0.17 -9.31
N ASP A 23 21.12 0.43 -9.77
CA ASP A 23 22.33 -0.29 -9.41
C ASP A 23 22.72 -0.08 -7.93
N ILE A 24 22.26 1.01 -7.31
CA ILE A 24 22.55 1.37 -5.91
C ILE A 24 21.26 1.59 -5.10
N VAL A 25 20.28 2.30 -5.67
CA VAL A 25 19.04 2.70 -5.00
C VAL A 25 17.95 1.66 -5.23
N LEU A 26 17.59 0.93 -4.17
CA LEU A 26 16.58 -0.13 -4.24
C LEU A 26 15.15 0.39 -4.44
N SER A 27 14.80 1.50 -3.77
CA SER A 27 13.48 2.13 -3.91
C SER A 27 13.47 3.52 -3.29
N THR A 28 12.52 4.37 -3.73
CA THR A 28 12.18 5.64 -3.09
C THR A 28 10.77 5.56 -2.52
N ARG A 29 10.56 5.98 -1.27
CA ARG A 29 9.26 5.86 -0.59
C ARG A 29 8.77 7.21 -0.06
N VAL A 30 7.58 7.62 -0.51
CA VAL A 30 6.87 8.81 0.00
C VAL A 30 5.65 8.36 0.83
N ARG A 31 5.38 9.04 1.96
CA ARG A 31 4.26 8.73 2.86
C ARG A 31 3.43 9.97 3.17
N LEU A 32 2.12 9.87 3.02
CA LEU A 32 1.17 10.89 3.45
C LEU A 32 0.26 10.32 4.55
N ALA A 33 0.26 10.95 5.73
CA ALA A 33 -0.65 10.61 6.82
C ALA A 33 -1.78 11.65 6.90
N ARG A 34 -3.03 11.17 7.01
CA ARG A 34 -4.24 12.01 7.12
C ARG A 34 -5.20 11.40 8.14
N ASN A 35 -6.00 12.23 8.77
CA ASN A 35 -7.11 11.81 9.63
C ASN A 35 -8.44 12.09 8.93
N LEU A 36 -9.45 11.25 9.17
CA LEU A 36 -10.79 11.47 8.66
C LEU A 36 -11.58 12.32 9.65
N GLN A 37 -12.21 13.39 9.14
CA GLN A 37 -13.10 14.22 9.94
C GLN A 37 -14.28 13.38 10.47
N GLY A 38 -14.71 13.65 11.70
CA GLY A 38 -15.80 12.91 12.35
C GLY A 38 -15.39 11.56 12.93
N HIS A 39 -14.12 11.16 12.82
CA HIS A 39 -13.60 9.93 13.42
C HIS A 39 -12.58 10.22 14.51
N ALA A 40 -12.57 9.36 15.54
CA ALA A 40 -11.58 9.43 16.60
C ALA A 40 -10.17 9.23 16.05
N PHE A 41 -9.22 10.01 16.56
CA PHE A 41 -7.79 9.83 16.25
C PHE A 41 -7.33 8.43 16.70
N GLY A 42 -6.37 7.83 15.98
CA GLY A 42 -6.02 6.40 16.12
C GLY A 42 -5.78 5.91 17.55
N ALA A 43 -5.09 6.69 18.38
CA ALA A 43 -4.83 6.34 19.78
C ALA A 43 -6.10 6.28 20.66
N ARG A 44 -7.19 6.93 20.24
CA ARG A 44 -8.48 7.01 20.96
C ARG A 44 -9.59 6.19 20.29
N ALA A 45 -9.33 5.63 19.12
CA ALA A 45 -10.31 4.90 18.33
C ALA A 45 -10.64 3.53 18.97
N ARG A 46 -11.92 3.28 19.22
CA ARG A 46 -12.44 1.96 19.59
C ARG A 46 -12.51 1.05 18.35
N VAL A 47 -12.81 -0.23 18.57
CA VAL A 47 -12.97 -1.21 17.48
C VAL A 47 -13.98 -0.71 16.43
N ASN A 48 -15.14 -0.21 16.89
CA ASN A 48 -16.19 0.28 16.00
C ASN A 48 -15.76 1.52 15.20
N ASP A 49 -14.95 2.42 15.78
CA ASP A 49 -14.40 3.58 15.06
C ASP A 49 -13.49 3.14 13.92
N ARG A 50 -12.64 2.14 14.16
CA ARG A 50 -11.74 1.58 13.13
C ARG A 50 -12.51 0.87 12.03
N GLN A 51 -13.58 0.14 12.38
CA GLN A 51 -14.46 -0.50 11.41
C GLN A 51 -15.18 0.53 10.52
N ALA A 52 -15.64 1.64 11.09
CA ALA A 52 -16.27 2.72 10.34
C ALA A 52 -15.29 3.34 9.33
N VAL A 53 -14.05 3.63 9.75
CA VAL A 53 -12.99 4.11 8.85
C VAL A 53 -12.72 3.10 7.72
N LEU A 54 -12.62 1.80 8.02
CA LEU A 54 -12.41 0.77 7.00
C LEU A 54 -13.55 0.71 5.99
N ALA A 55 -14.80 0.78 6.45
CA ALA A 55 -15.98 0.75 5.58
C ALA A 55 -16.00 1.96 4.62
N ILE A 56 -15.70 3.15 5.14
CA ILE A 56 -15.58 4.37 4.33
C ILE A 56 -14.46 4.22 3.30
N SER A 57 -13.26 3.78 3.71
CA SER A 57 -12.13 3.59 2.80
C SER A 57 -12.47 2.59 1.68
N LYS A 58 -13.11 1.46 1.99
CA LYS A 58 -13.53 0.47 0.98
C LYS A 58 -14.56 1.02 0.00
N ARG A 59 -15.42 1.94 0.42
CA ARG A 59 -16.42 2.56 -0.46
C ARG A 59 -15.77 3.43 -1.54
N PHE A 60 -14.70 4.14 -1.19
CA PHE A 60 -14.06 5.13 -2.08
C PHE A 60 -12.82 4.58 -2.80
N LEU A 61 -12.16 3.58 -2.24
CA LEU A 61 -11.05 2.88 -2.89
C LEU A 61 -11.62 1.73 -3.73
N HIS A 62 -11.96 2.02 -4.99
CA HIS A 62 -12.14 0.97 -5.97
C HIS A 62 -10.74 0.45 -6.34
N VAL A 63 -10.41 -0.77 -5.92
CA VAL A 63 -9.23 -1.49 -6.42
C VAL A 63 -9.75 -2.39 -7.53
N PRO A 64 -9.50 -2.09 -8.82
CA PRO A 64 -9.79 -3.05 -9.87
C PRO A 64 -9.00 -4.32 -9.55
N LYS A 65 -9.68 -5.47 -9.59
CA LYS A 65 -8.97 -6.76 -9.57
C LYS A 65 -8.12 -6.80 -10.84
N ILE A 66 -6.80 -6.80 -10.65
CA ILE A 66 -5.83 -7.19 -11.67
C ILE A 66 -6.00 -8.67 -11.93
#